data_AF-Q6VUA3-F1
#
_entry.id   AF-Q6VUA3-F1
#
_cell.length_a   1.000
_cell.length_b   1.000
_cell.length_c   1.000
_cell.angle_alpha   90.00
_cell.angle_beta   90.00
_cell.angle_gamma   90.00
#
_symmetry.space_group_name_H-M   'P 1'
#
loop_
_entity.id
_entity.type
_entity.pdbx_description
1 polymer ?
#
loop_
_entity_poly.entity_id
_entity_poly.type
_entity_poly.pdbx_seq_one_letter_code
_entity_poly.pdbx_strand_id
1 'polypeptide(L)'
;MFGRETQVIDCREGMGLGKGGGLAQRGTLSETGRPDVIAIAMSPGRRHITKPVCEITHGLRREGIQVSVLVLEAGAGVPEEGPSDRMAKGYGPKFGLTQKEIEQISRHRVALIHLGNIDSHVIYKTKYVLKYVDIPAVIACQNPVDFEDFAKAGIKTRLVMPMNKNIDTQGTVMEIVAGITRGVTCQRGSLNELVKAIMKTIPQHT
;
A
#
# COMPACT_ATOMS: atom_id res chain seq x y z
N MET A 1 3.99 -11.38 -28.00
CA MET A 1 3.24 -12.56 -27.53
C MET A 1 1.88 -12.07 -27.05
N PHE A 2 0.80 -12.36 -27.77
CA PHE A 2 -0.56 -11.98 -27.37
C PHE A 2 -1.21 -13.20 -26.69
N GLY A 3 -1.39 -13.12 -25.38
CA GLY A 3 -2.05 -14.16 -24.59
C GLY A 3 -2.11 -13.74 -23.13
N ARG A 4 -3.27 -13.91 -22.50
CA ARG A 4 -3.41 -13.72 -21.04
C ARG A 4 -2.60 -14.83 -20.37
N GLU A 5 -1.62 -14.47 -19.56
CA GLU A 5 -0.84 -15.42 -18.77
C GLU A 5 -1.71 -15.93 -17.60
N THR A 6 -1.78 -17.25 -17.41
CA THR A 6 -2.45 -17.83 -16.25
C THR A 6 -1.74 -17.36 -14.98
N GLN A 7 -2.47 -16.72 -14.07
CA GLN A 7 -1.93 -16.32 -12.77
C GLN A 7 -2.33 -17.34 -11.72
N VAL A 8 -1.33 -17.91 -11.05
CA VAL A 8 -1.54 -18.75 -9.85
C VAL A 8 -1.46 -17.84 -8.64
N ILE A 9 -2.49 -17.91 -7.80
CA ILE A 9 -2.58 -17.15 -6.55
C ILE A 9 -2.68 -18.17 -5.42
N ASP A 10 -1.68 -18.22 -4.56
CA ASP A 10 -1.76 -18.95 -3.30
C ASP A 10 -2.35 -18.01 -2.24
N CYS A 11 -3.60 -18.26 -1.83
CA CYS A 11 -4.27 -17.48 -0.81
C CYS A 11 -4.38 -18.31 0.46
N ARG A 12 -3.73 -17.86 1.54
CA ARG A 12 -3.89 -18.47 2.87
C ARG A 12 -4.90 -17.66 3.66
N GLU A 13 -6.10 -18.21 3.81
CA GLU A 13 -7.22 -17.56 4.52
C GLU A 13 -6.96 -17.39 6.02
N GLY A 14 -7.33 -16.21 6.54
CA GLY A 14 -7.73 -16.05 7.94
C GLY A 14 -9.27 -16.01 8.05
N MET A 15 -9.84 -16.61 9.10
CA MET A 15 -11.29 -16.79 9.27
C MET A 15 -12.08 -15.45 9.31
N GLY A 16 -13.07 -15.30 8.42
CA GLY A 16 -13.93 -14.11 8.38
C GLY A 16 -14.94 -14.01 9.53
N LEU A 17 -15.14 -12.81 10.08
CA LEU A 17 -16.13 -12.53 11.13
C LEU A 17 -17.26 -11.62 10.60
N GLY A 18 -18.44 -12.19 10.29
CA GLY A 18 -19.72 -11.45 10.17
C GLY A 18 -20.30 -11.26 8.77
N LYS A 19 -21.39 -10.48 8.65
CA LYS A 19 -22.02 -10.12 7.35
C LYS A 19 -21.05 -9.27 6.54
N GLY A 20 -20.40 -9.91 5.57
CA GLY A 20 -19.13 -9.46 4.97
C GLY A 20 -18.02 -10.52 5.06
N GLY A 21 -18.33 -11.75 5.49
CA GLY A 21 -17.44 -12.90 5.74
C GLY A 21 -16.66 -13.46 4.54
N GLY A 22 -16.21 -12.59 3.64
CA GLY A 22 -15.20 -12.84 2.61
C GLY A 22 -14.12 -11.75 2.55
N LEU A 23 -14.01 -10.91 3.58
CA LEU A 23 -12.94 -9.90 3.68
C LEU A 23 -11.69 -10.55 4.29
N ALA A 24 -10.59 -10.49 3.56
CA ALA A 24 -9.26 -10.88 4.03
C ALA A 24 -8.98 -10.30 5.43
N GLN A 25 -8.59 -11.16 6.37
CA GLN A 25 -8.30 -10.79 7.75
C GLN A 25 -6.90 -10.18 7.91
N ARG A 26 -6.62 -9.66 9.11
CA ARG A 26 -5.28 -9.24 9.51
C ARG A 26 -4.28 -10.39 9.28
N GLY A 27 -3.09 -10.09 8.78
CA GLY A 27 -2.07 -11.08 8.46
C GLY A 27 -2.32 -11.91 7.21
N THR A 28 -3.40 -11.65 6.45
CA THR A 28 -3.66 -12.40 5.21
C THR A 28 -2.59 -12.07 4.19
N LEU A 29 -1.98 -13.12 3.65
CA LEU A 29 -1.07 -13.05 2.52
C LEU A 29 -1.63 -13.87 1.37
N SER A 30 -1.67 -13.25 0.20
CA SER A 30 -1.98 -13.88 -1.07
C SER A 30 -0.81 -13.66 -2.01
N GLU A 31 -0.05 -14.71 -2.32
CA GLU A 31 1.17 -14.60 -3.12
C GLU A 31 0.94 -14.99 -4.57
N THR A 32 1.59 -14.28 -5.48
CA THR A 32 1.67 -14.64 -6.90
C THR A 32 2.99 -15.32 -7.23
N GLY A 33 3.01 -16.09 -8.32
CA GLY A 33 4.21 -16.84 -8.74
C GLY A 33 5.43 -15.97 -9.07
N ARG A 34 5.24 -14.68 -9.38
CA ARG A 34 6.32 -13.69 -9.49
C ARG A 34 6.07 -12.51 -8.54
N PRO A 35 7.08 -12.04 -7.79
CA PRO A 35 6.92 -10.96 -6.83
C PRO A 35 7.08 -9.58 -7.52
N ASP A 36 6.28 -9.29 -8.55
CA ASP A 36 6.38 -7.99 -9.24
C ASP A 36 5.84 -6.85 -8.35
N VAL A 37 4.61 -7.01 -7.83
CA VAL A 37 3.96 -6.00 -6.98
C VAL A 37 3.42 -6.63 -5.71
N ILE A 38 3.55 -5.94 -4.58
CA ILE A 38 2.80 -6.25 -3.35
C ILE A 38 1.82 -5.13 -3.03
N ALA A 39 0.53 -5.45 -3.04
CA ALA A 39 -0.53 -4.56 -2.59
C ALA A 39 -0.69 -4.67 -1.07
N ILE A 40 -0.27 -3.62 -0.37
CA ILE A 40 -0.36 -3.51 1.09
C ILE A 40 -1.71 -2.90 1.46
N ALA A 41 -2.51 -3.65 2.22
CA ALA A 41 -3.80 -3.25 2.73
C ALA A 41 -3.76 -3.10 4.26
N MET A 42 -4.55 -2.16 4.76
CA MET A 42 -4.72 -1.99 6.21
C MET A 42 -5.62 -3.10 6.77
N SER A 43 -5.38 -3.51 8.03
CA SER A 43 -6.19 -4.51 8.72
C SER A 43 -7.67 -4.12 8.74
N PRO A 44 -8.59 -5.05 8.46
CA PRO A 44 -10.00 -4.74 8.41
C PRO A 44 -10.57 -4.35 9.79
N GLY A 45 -11.60 -3.52 9.78
CA GLY A 45 -12.36 -3.11 10.95
C GLY A 45 -13.51 -2.18 10.54
N ARG A 46 -14.24 -1.64 11.52
CA ARG A 46 -15.42 -0.76 11.24
C ARG A 46 -15.12 0.39 10.27
N ARG A 47 -13.89 0.92 10.27
CA ARG A 47 -13.42 2.05 9.43
C ARG A 47 -12.40 1.64 8.36
N HIS A 48 -11.99 0.37 8.35
CA HIS A 48 -10.99 -0.17 7.44
C HIS A 48 -11.66 -1.30 6.67
N ILE A 49 -12.17 -0.99 5.47
CA ILE A 49 -12.78 -1.96 4.59
C ILE A 49 -11.75 -2.26 3.50
N THR A 50 -11.48 -3.54 3.22
CA THR A 50 -10.42 -3.94 2.26
C THR A 50 -10.81 -3.68 0.81
N LYS A 51 -12.09 -3.43 0.51
CA LYS A 51 -12.49 -2.79 -0.75
C LYS A 51 -11.91 -1.37 -0.82
N PRO A 52 -11.24 -0.92 -1.90
CA PRO A 52 -11.16 -1.53 -3.24
C PRO A 52 -9.88 -2.33 -3.55
N VAL A 53 -9.07 -2.75 -2.58
CA VAL A 53 -7.81 -3.47 -2.84
C VAL A 53 -8.02 -4.71 -3.71
N CYS A 54 -9.12 -5.44 -3.52
CA CYS A 54 -9.51 -6.56 -4.37
C CYS A 54 -9.78 -6.17 -5.83
N GLU A 55 -10.41 -5.01 -6.08
CA GLU A 55 -10.68 -4.51 -7.43
C GLU A 55 -9.43 -3.95 -8.08
N ILE A 56 -8.57 -3.29 -7.31
CA ILE A 56 -7.28 -2.79 -7.78
C ILE A 56 -6.40 -3.95 -8.22
N THR A 57 -6.24 -4.95 -7.36
CA THR A 57 -5.44 -6.14 -7.67
C THR A 57 -6.01 -6.88 -8.86
N HIS A 58 -7.33 -7.07 -8.95
CA HIS A 58 -7.96 -7.62 -10.16
C HIS A 58 -7.68 -6.80 -11.42
N GLY A 59 -7.75 -5.48 -11.34
CA GLY A 59 -7.41 -4.56 -12.43
C GLY A 59 -5.97 -4.71 -12.90
N LEU A 60 -5.01 -4.74 -11.97
CA LEU A 60 -3.59 -4.96 -12.27
C LEU A 60 -3.35 -6.32 -12.94
N ARG A 61 -4.01 -7.39 -12.45
CA ARG A 61 -3.87 -8.74 -13.02
C ARG A 61 -4.41 -8.84 -14.44
N ARG A 62 -5.50 -8.12 -14.76
CA ARG A 62 -6.04 -8.03 -16.13
C ARG A 62 -5.03 -7.46 -17.12
N GLU A 63 -4.14 -6.59 -16.65
CA GLU A 63 -3.07 -5.97 -17.43
C GLU A 63 -1.77 -6.80 -17.40
N GLY A 64 -1.82 -8.05 -16.91
CA GLY A 64 -0.69 -8.97 -16.88
C GLY A 64 0.30 -8.75 -15.73
N ILE A 65 -0.01 -7.85 -14.78
CA ILE A 65 0.85 -7.58 -13.63
C ILE A 65 0.61 -8.65 -12.57
N GLN A 66 1.68 -9.28 -12.08
CA GLN A 66 1.62 -10.24 -10.97
C GLN A 66 1.61 -9.45 -9.66
N VAL A 67 0.49 -9.53 -8.92
CA VAL A 67 0.30 -8.77 -7.68
C VAL A 67 -0.05 -9.68 -6.52
N SER A 68 0.83 -9.72 -5.54
CA SER A 68 0.57 -10.29 -4.22
C SER A 68 -0.24 -9.30 -3.38
N VAL A 69 -1.00 -9.79 -2.40
CA VAL A 69 -1.73 -8.95 -1.45
C VAL A 69 -1.27 -9.29 -0.04
N LEU A 70 -0.94 -8.26 0.74
CA LEU A 70 -0.65 -8.37 2.16
C LEU A 70 -1.59 -7.47 2.95
N VAL A 71 -2.44 -8.07 3.77
CA VAL A 71 -3.24 -7.36 4.76
C VAL A 71 -2.45 -7.33 6.06
N LEU A 72 -2.06 -6.13 6.49
CA LEU A 72 -1.20 -5.99 7.67
C LEU A 72 -1.88 -6.51 8.94
N GLU A 73 -1.10 -7.03 9.88
CA GLU A 73 -1.55 -7.42 11.22
C GLU A 73 -1.97 -6.20 12.06
N ALA A 74 -1.12 -5.16 12.06
CA ALA A 74 -1.31 -3.92 12.82
C ALA A 74 -1.63 -2.69 11.93
N GLY A 75 -2.11 -2.91 10.71
CA GLY A 75 -2.42 -1.85 9.74
C GLY A 75 -3.54 -0.87 10.16
N ALA A 76 -4.48 -1.29 11.00
CA ALA A 76 -5.55 -0.40 11.50
C ALA A 76 -5.05 0.64 12.52
N GLY A 77 -3.84 0.46 13.06
CA GLY A 77 -3.33 1.31 14.13
C GLY A 77 -2.96 2.72 13.70
N VAL A 78 -2.70 3.58 14.68
CA VAL A 78 -2.23 4.97 14.46
C VAL A 78 -0.70 4.97 14.46
N PRO A 79 -0.02 5.64 13.50
CA PRO A 79 1.43 5.75 13.54
C PRO A 79 1.87 6.54 14.78
N GLU A 80 2.94 6.13 15.44
CA GLU A 80 3.47 6.83 16.62
C GLU A 80 4.31 8.05 16.27
N GLU A 81 5.02 7.96 15.14
CA GLU A 81 5.87 9.02 14.65
C GLU A 81 4.99 10.03 13.91
N GLY A 82 4.82 11.22 14.50
CA GLY A 82 4.08 12.33 13.89
C GLY A 82 3.88 13.50 14.85
N PRO A 83 3.72 14.74 14.35
CA PRO A 83 3.43 15.92 15.16
C PRO A 83 2.14 15.72 15.95
N SER A 84 2.20 15.90 17.28
CA SER A 84 1.10 15.61 18.21
C SER A 84 -0.16 16.46 17.96
N ASP A 85 -0.02 17.60 17.29
CA ASP A 85 -1.08 18.51 16.84
C ASP A 85 -1.75 18.05 15.53
N ARG A 86 -1.07 17.27 14.69
CA ARG A 86 -1.58 16.76 13.40
C ARG A 86 -1.96 15.27 13.43
N MET A 87 -1.61 14.58 14.50
CA MET A 87 -1.99 13.20 14.73
C MET A 87 -3.45 13.12 15.20
N ALA A 88 -4.27 12.34 14.49
CA ALA A 88 -5.60 12.03 14.99
C ALA A 88 -5.44 11.26 16.33
N LYS A 89 -5.90 11.85 17.45
CA LYS A 89 -5.85 11.23 18.79
C LYS A 89 -6.70 9.96 18.81
N GLY A 90 -6.10 8.84 18.42
CA GLY A 90 -6.72 7.53 18.52
C GLY A 90 -6.20 6.79 19.75
N TYR A 91 -7.05 6.50 20.72
CA TYR A 91 -6.77 5.57 21.83
C TYR A 91 -6.71 4.09 21.37
N GLY A 92 -6.31 3.86 20.12
CA GLY A 92 -6.34 2.55 19.45
C GLY A 92 -4.97 1.86 19.45
N PRO A 93 -4.92 0.63 18.90
CA PRO A 93 -3.65 -0.07 18.70
C PRO A 93 -2.68 0.77 17.83
N LYS A 94 -1.38 0.56 18.03
CA LYS A 94 -0.33 1.24 17.27
C LYS A 94 -0.18 0.61 15.88
N PHE A 95 0.14 1.44 14.89
CA PHE A 95 0.54 0.94 13.57
C PHE A 95 1.89 0.26 13.68
N GLY A 96 2.08 -0.87 12.98
CA GLY A 96 3.34 -1.59 13.00
C GLY A 96 3.43 -2.62 11.89
N LEU A 97 4.65 -3.11 11.69
CA LEU A 97 4.97 -4.24 10.82
C LEU A 97 5.68 -5.30 11.65
N THR A 98 5.34 -6.55 11.41
CA THR A 98 6.10 -7.71 11.90
C THR A 98 7.32 -7.94 11.02
N GLN A 99 8.34 -8.63 11.56
CA GLN A 99 9.52 -9.01 10.79
C GLN A 99 9.15 -9.82 9.53
N LYS A 100 8.16 -10.71 9.65
CA LYS A 100 7.64 -11.51 8.53
C LYS A 100 7.04 -10.63 7.43
N GLU A 101 6.27 -9.61 7.78
CA GLU A 101 5.69 -8.67 6.81
C GLU A 101 6.76 -7.84 6.11
N ILE A 102 7.79 -7.40 6.84
CA ILE A 102 8.95 -6.69 6.26
C ILE A 102 9.63 -7.57 5.22
N GLU A 103 9.95 -8.81 5.57
CA GLU A 103 10.57 -9.77 4.65
C GLU A 103 9.71 -10.07 3.42
N GLN A 104 8.39 -10.18 3.60
CA GLN A 104 7.46 -10.38 2.50
C GLN A 104 7.44 -9.17 1.56
N ILE A 105 7.38 -7.95 2.09
CA ILE A 105 7.37 -6.73 1.30
C ILE A 105 8.68 -6.57 0.52
N SER A 106 9.83 -6.77 1.18
CA SER A 106 11.16 -6.60 0.58
C SER A 106 11.48 -7.57 -0.58
N ARG A 107 10.74 -8.68 -0.70
CA ARG A 107 10.90 -9.61 -1.84
C ARG A 107 10.30 -9.09 -3.14
N HIS A 108 9.45 -8.06 -3.06
CA HIS A 108 8.73 -7.54 -4.21
C HIS A 108 9.43 -6.35 -4.83
N ARG A 109 9.22 -6.16 -6.13
CA ARG A 109 9.88 -5.09 -6.89
C ARG A 109 9.25 -3.73 -6.66
N VAL A 110 7.94 -3.69 -6.39
CA VAL A 110 7.17 -2.47 -6.12
C VAL A 110 6.14 -2.71 -5.03
N ALA A 111 5.99 -1.77 -4.09
CA ALA A 111 4.85 -1.73 -3.17
C ALA A 111 3.74 -0.83 -3.69
N LEU A 112 2.51 -1.32 -3.64
CA LEU A 112 1.31 -0.51 -3.76
C LEU A 112 0.70 -0.33 -2.36
N ILE A 113 0.79 0.86 -1.77
CA ILE A 113 0.34 1.10 -0.40
C ILE A 113 -1.04 1.76 -0.43
N HIS A 114 -2.08 1.02 -0.01
CA HIS A 114 -3.44 1.53 0.03
C HIS A 114 -3.80 2.12 1.40
N LEU A 115 -4.08 3.43 1.42
CA LEU A 115 -4.26 4.24 2.62
C LEU A 115 -5.66 4.87 2.66
N GLY A 116 -5.88 5.77 3.61
CA GLY A 116 -7.21 6.31 3.93
C GLY A 116 -7.33 7.78 3.56
N ASN A 117 -8.17 8.47 4.31
CA ASN A 117 -8.48 9.90 4.11
C ASN A 117 -7.84 10.83 5.16
N ILE A 118 -6.96 10.33 6.02
CA ILE A 118 -6.32 11.13 7.06
C ILE A 118 -4.89 11.37 6.62
N ASP A 119 -4.53 12.61 6.30
CA ASP A 119 -3.24 12.97 5.69
C ASP A 119 -2.06 12.51 6.54
N SER A 120 -2.11 12.77 7.85
CA SER A 120 -1.07 12.28 8.77
C SER A 120 -0.97 10.76 8.79
N HIS A 121 -2.08 10.03 8.63
CA HIS A 121 -2.02 8.57 8.51
C HIS A 121 -1.44 8.15 7.15
N VAL A 122 -1.74 8.86 6.07
CA VAL A 122 -1.19 8.56 4.74
C VAL A 122 0.33 8.75 4.76
N ILE A 123 0.80 9.87 5.28
CA ILE A 123 2.22 10.24 5.31
C ILE A 123 2.99 9.32 6.27
N TYR A 124 2.57 9.22 7.53
CA TYR A 124 3.37 8.54 8.54
C TYR A 124 3.26 7.02 8.51
N LYS A 125 2.19 6.43 7.96
CA LYS A 125 2.18 4.98 7.67
C LYS A 125 3.07 4.65 6.48
N THR A 126 3.06 5.49 5.44
CA THR A 126 4.02 5.37 4.33
C THR A 126 5.45 5.45 4.84
N LYS A 127 5.76 6.45 5.68
CA LYS A 127 7.06 6.59 6.34
C LYS A 127 7.44 5.30 7.07
N TYR A 128 6.56 4.82 7.93
CA TYR A 128 6.83 3.65 8.75
C TYR A 128 7.11 2.41 7.90
N VAL A 129 6.33 2.17 6.83
CA VAL A 129 6.61 1.05 5.91
C VAL A 129 7.98 1.22 5.27
N LEU A 130 8.23 2.35 4.59
CA LEU A 130 9.46 2.58 3.83
C LEU A 130 10.70 2.80 4.70
N LYS A 131 10.55 3.01 6.01
CA LYS A 131 11.65 3.00 6.98
C LYS A 131 12.33 1.63 7.06
N TYR A 132 11.59 0.55 6.85
CA TYR A 132 12.08 -0.82 7.01
C TYR A 132 12.27 -1.57 5.69
N VAL A 133 11.76 -1.05 4.56
CA VAL A 133 11.86 -1.71 3.25
C VAL A 133 12.43 -0.76 2.21
N ASP A 134 13.48 -1.20 1.52
CA ASP A 134 14.12 -0.46 0.42
C ASP A 134 13.51 -0.87 -0.94
N ILE A 135 12.30 -0.39 -1.20
CA ILE A 135 11.60 -0.64 -2.46
C ILE A 135 10.91 0.63 -2.96
N PRO A 136 10.73 0.77 -4.29
CA PRO A 136 9.88 1.82 -4.84
C PRO A 136 8.40 1.57 -4.48
N ALA A 137 7.67 2.63 -4.19
CA ALA A 137 6.28 2.56 -3.76
C ALA A 137 5.35 3.50 -4.53
N VAL A 138 4.16 3.00 -4.86
CA VAL A 138 3.03 3.78 -5.37
C VAL A 138 2.00 3.91 -4.25
N ILE A 139 1.56 5.14 -3.99
CA ILE A 139 0.58 5.42 -2.93
C ILE A 139 -0.81 5.52 -3.54
N ALA A 140 -1.76 4.75 -3.01
CA ALA A 140 -3.17 4.83 -3.35
C ALA A 140 -3.94 5.36 -2.13
N CYS A 141 -4.52 6.55 -2.22
CA CYS A 141 -5.19 7.19 -1.09
C CYS A 141 -6.45 7.96 -1.50
N GLN A 142 -7.25 8.36 -0.52
CA GLN A 142 -8.47 9.12 -0.78
C GLN A 142 -8.17 10.61 -0.92
N ASN A 143 -7.46 11.18 0.05
CA ASN A 143 -7.18 12.61 0.08
C ASN A 143 -6.00 12.95 -0.85
N PRO A 144 -6.02 14.13 -1.51
CA PRO A 144 -4.88 14.58 -2.30
C PRO A 144 -3.74 14.98 -1.36
N VAL A 145 -2.66 14.21 -1.42
CA VAL A 145 -1.35 14.55 -0.83
C VAL A 145 -0.34 14.64 -1.96
N ASP A 146 0.73 15.40 -1.77
CA ASP A 146 1.77 15.59 -2.79
C ASP A 146 3.15 15.09 -2.34
N PHE A 147 4.14 15.19 -3.24
CA PHE A 147 5.50 14.78 -2.94
C PHE A 147 6.19 15.67 -1.90
N GLU A 148 5.78 16.94 -1.76
CA GLU A 148 6.35 17.83 -0.74
C GLU A 148 5.89 17.42 0.65
N ASP A 149 4.64 16.99 0.81
CA ASP A 149 4.10 16.48 2.07
C ASP A 149 4.90 15.29 2.59
N PHE A 150 5.22 14.35 1.68
CA PHE A 150 6.09 13.20 2.01
C PHE A 150 7.54 13.65 2.30
N ALA A 151 8.09 14.55 1.49
CA ALA A 151 9.47 15.01 1.66
C ALA A 151 9.68 15.79 2.97
N LYS A 152 8.71 16.62 3.37
CA LYS A 152 8.70 17.33 4.67
C LYS A 152 8.71 16.36 5.86
N ALA A 153 8.14 15.17 5.69
CA ALA A 153 8.16 14.11 6.69
C ALA A 153 9.42 13.22 6.65
N GLY A 154 10.39 13.52 5.79
CA GLY A 154 11.65 12.79 5.67
C GLY A 154 11.59 11.55 4.77
N ILE A 155 10.56 11.44 3.93
CA ILE A 155 10.36 10.30 3.04
C ILE A 155 11.00 10.60 1.68
N LYS A 156 11.83 9.69 1.17
CA LYS A 156 12.40 9.82 -0.18
C LYS A 156 11.27 9.81 -1.21
N THR A 157 11.30 10.72 -2.17
CA THR A 157 10.37 10.74 -3.29
C THR A 157 11.07 10.95 -4.63
N ARG A 158 10.41 10.58 -5.72
CA ARG A 158 10.95 10.71 -7.08
C ARG A 158 11.15 12.16 -7.53
N LEU A 159 10.31 13.11 -7.07
CA LEU A 159 10.33 14.50 -7.54
C LEU A 159 10.88 15.49 -6.52
N VAL A 160 10.68 15.24 -5.22
CA VAL A 160 11.09 16.13 -4.13
C VAL A 160 11.85 15.33 -3.09
N MET A 161 13.17 15.49 -3.04
CA MET A 161 14.01 14.80 -2.05
C MET A 161 14.09 15.62 -0.75
N PRO A 162 13.94 14.98 0.42
CA PRO A 162 14.29 15.62 1.69
C PRO A 162 15.78 16.00 1.72
N MET A 163 16.15 16.94 2.59
CA MET A 163 17.57 17.16 2.89
C MET A 163 18.20 15.87 3.42
N ASN A 164 19.44 15.54 3.01
CA ASN A 164 20.11 14.29 3.37
C ASN A 164 20.08 13.96 4.87
N LYS A 165 20.22 14.98 5.73
CA LYS A 165 20.17 14.83 7.21
C LYS A 165 18.79 14.51 7.79
N ASN A 166 17.73 14.67 6.99
CA ASN A 166 16.34 14.48 7.37
C ASN A 166 15.72 13.27 6.66
N ILE A 167 16.51 12.45 5.94
CA ILE A 167 16.01 11.24 5.29
C ILE A 167 15.83 10.15 6.33
N ASP A 168 14.58 9.67 6.46
CA ASP A 168 14.19 8.67 7.45
C ASP A 168 13.67 7.37 6.80
N THR A 169 13.66 7.27 5.47
CA THR A 169 13.20 6.08 4.75
C THR A 169 14.28 5.43 3.90
N GLN A 170 14.25 4.10 3.85
CA GLN A 170 15.02 3.28 2.93
C GLN A 170 14.33 3.23 1.56
N GLY A 171 13.01 3.02 1.51
CA GLY A 171 12.24 3.02 0.27
C GLY A 171 11.94 4.43 -0.25
N THR A 172 11.32 4.48 -1.44
CA THR A 172 11.06 5.74 -2.17
C THR A 172 9.64 5.80 -2.71
N VAL A 173 8.93 6.91 -2.50
CA VAL A 173 7.61 7.16 -3.13
C VAL A 173 7.80 7.61 -4.57
N MET A 174 7.26 6.84 -5.51
CA MET A 174 7.46 7.04 -6.95
C MET A 174 6.28 7.75 -7.63
N GLU A 175 5.06 7.40 -7.23
CA GLU A 175 3.81 7.94 -7.77
C GLU A 175 2.73 7.94 -6.69
N ILE A 176 1.75 8.85 -6.83
CA ILE A 176 0.61 9.00 -5.91
C ILE A 176 -0.66 9.02 -6.76
N VAL A 177 -1.63 8.19 -6.43
CA VAL A 177 -2.97 8.17 -7.04
C VAL A 177 -4.00 8.44 -5.94
N ALA A 178 -4.56 9.65 -5.97
CA ALA A 178 -5.57 10.10 -5.01
C ALA A 178 -7.00 9.77 -5.48
N GLY A 179 -8.01 10.05 -4.65
CA GLY A 179 -9.43 9.83 -4.98
C GLY A 179 -9.90 8.37 -4.83
N ILE A 180 -9.10 7.50 -4.21
CA ILE A 180 -9.45 6.09 -3.97
C ILE A 180 -10.04 5.94 -2.58
N THR A 181 -11.37 5.77 -2.52
CA THR A 181 -12.13 5.69 -1.26
C THR A 181 -12.30 4.25 -0.77
N ARG A 182 -12.01 4.02 0.51
CA ARG A 182 -12.26 2.73 1.19
C ARG A 182 -13.75 2.38 1.21
N GLY A 183 -14.07 1.12 0.97
CA GLY A 183 -15.46 0.63 0.93
C GLY A 183 -16.23 0.98 -0.34
N VAL A 184 -15.66 1.78 -1.24
CA VAL A 184 -16.28 2.22 -2.49
C VAL A 184 -15.62 1.51 -3.67
N THR A 185 -16.39 1.29 -4.74
CA THR A 185 -15.85 0.71 -5.99
C THR A 185 -14.83 1.66 -6.60
N CYS A 186 -13.66 1.15 -6.98
CA CYS A 186 -12.64 1.94 -7.65
C CYS A 186 -13.14 2.33 -9.05
N GLN A 187 -13.10 3.63 -9.37
CA GLN A 187 -13.50 4.10 -10.68
C GLN A 187 -12.49 3.66 -11.75
N ARG A 188 -12.97 3.45 -12.98
CA ARG A 188 -12.13 3.00 -14.09
C ARG A 188 -10.96 3.95 -14.38
N GLY A 189 -11.17 5.26 -14.22
CA GLY A 189 -10.11 6.27 -14.35
C GLY A 189 -8.97 6.04 -13.37
N SER A 190 -9.29 5.94 -12.08
CA SER A 190 -8.32 5.68 -11.01
C SER A 190 -7.62 4.33 -11.16
N LEU A 191 -8.32 3.28 -11.61
CA LEU A 191 -7.69 1.99 -11.92
C LEU A 191 -6.66 2.11 -13.05
N ASN A 192 -7.00 2.82 -14.13
CA ASN A 192 -6.09 3.02 -15.25
C ASN A 192 -4.86 3.86 -14.83
N GLU A 193 -5.06 4.86 -13.97
CA GLU A 193 -3.96 5.66 -13.41
C GLU A 193 -3.04 4.81 -12.53
N LEU A 194 -3.60 3.96 -11.67
CA LEU A 194 -2.83 3.02 -10.87
C LEU A 194 -2.01 2.06 -11.73
N VAL A 195 -2.62 1.49 -12.78
CA VAL A 195 -1.92 0.61 -13.74
C VAL A 195 -0.73 1.34 -14.36
N LYS A 196 -0.94 2.57 -14.86
CA LYS A 196 0.13 3.39 -15.46
C LYS A 196 1.24 3.71 -14.44
N ALA A 197 0.86 4.11 -13.23
CA ALA A 197 1.79 4.42 -12.15
C ALA A 197 2.65 3.20 -11.77
N ILE A 198 2.03 2.03 -11.66
CA ILE A 198 2.73 0.77 -11.36
C ILE A 198 3.67 0.40 -12.51
N MET A 199 3.21 0.38 -13.77
CA MET A 199 4.05 0.01 -14.90
C MET A 199 5.26 0.96 -15.08
N LYS A 200 5.08 2.26 -14.78
CA LYS A 200 6.18 3.23 -14.79
C LYS A 200 7.18 3.00 -13.65
N THR A 201 6.73 2.40 -12.55
CA THR A 201 7.52 2.18 -11.33
C THR A 201 8.23 0.84 -11.33
N ILE A 202 7.65 -0.21 -11.95
CA ILE A 202 8.31 -1.51 -12.10
C ILE A 202 9.61 -1.27 -12.89
N PRO A 203 10.78 -1.59 -12.31
CA PRO A 203 12.04 -1.45 -13.03
C PRO A 203 11.96 -2.24 -14.34
N GLN A 204 12.21 -1.61 -15.48
CA GLN A 204 12.30 -2.37 -16.73
C GLN A 204 13.56 -3.24 -16.65
N HIS A 205 13.43 -4.55 -16.80
CA HIS A 205 14.60 -5.40 -16.99
C HIS A 205 15.30 -4.91 -18.26
N THR A 206 16.53 -4.40 -18.09
CA THR A 206 17.47 -4.26 -19.20
C THR A 206 18.21 -5.57 -19.34
#